data_AF-A0ABD3SNZ6-F1
#
_entry.id   AF-A0ABD3SNZ6-F1
#
_cell.length_a   1.000
_cell.length_b   1.000
_cell.length_c   1.000
_cell.angle_alpha   90.00
_cell.angle_beta   90.00
_cell.angle_gamma   90.00
#
_symmetry.space_group_name_H-M   'P 1'
#
loop_
_entity.id
_entity.type
_entity.pdbx_description
1 polymer ?
#
loop_
_entity_poly.entity_id
_entity_poly.type
_entity_poly.pdbx_seq_one_letter_code
_entity_poly.pdbx_strand_id
1 'polypeptide(L)'
;MLLPPSTSSRKVQRVSANNNSAGCRRWLTSVIGGVVFTLGVLTLPSDEGNVVDSLPNRQRYDVQLPTENPLPSVLPYITLALTNRQSSSHPTGKFHEVVNHNDILNESPDIKESSNYFKNKDNICAGSAPDFATTACDDLSIDQPQAGSDVTWGYNGLMKVNYDPHPNPFAQTSMCPINVHWHLGAEHRSAGQYDEDGTGPDRPLQWPPLRPGFSCHHYDASDTKFTTPYAFKYCKYMQVGETYEVHWPHSSGGACGTIYQYQTPFTNGVFCHFSEEQVKLFTPQMMADNVGIQGQVFTIVNDEDYFYPDLMRGMIVDDETMGVDITVYTGSSTGQTFDNTNACSTVTPITWHVDRKCHLISASSFDAMCRDMALQVSDMSSHLTPQGSRELVADEYAADNHLYFGMGRGSSDVKAPPKS
;
A
#
# COMPACT_ATOMS: atom_id res chain seq x y z
N MET A 1 -21.77 -62.47 -30.46
CA MET A 1 -23.20 -62.19 -30.74
C MET A 1 -23.45 -60.75 -30.32
N LEU A 2 -23.42 -59.81 -31.29
CA LEU A 2 -24.60 -59.22 -31.96
C LEU A 2 -25.38 -58.32 -30.99
N LEU A 3 -25.00 -57.05 -30.85
CA LEU A 3 -25.34 -55.84 -31.62
C LEU A 3 -26.51 -55.02 -30.98
N PRO A 4 -26.44 -53.67 -30.99
CA PRO A 4 -27.45 -52.70 -30.51
C PRO A 4 -28.48 -52.39 -31.67
N PRO A 5 -29.42 -51.39 -31.69
CA PRO A 5 -29.24 -49.93 -31.49
C PRO A 5 -30.50 -49.12 -31.03
N SER A 6 -30.39 -47.78 -30.90
CA SER A 6 -31.24 -46.85 -31.68
C SER A 6 -30.78 -45.40 -31.56
N THR A 7 -30.42 -44.83 -32.70
CA THR A 7 -30.22 -43.41 -32.99
C THR A 7 -31.55 -42.75 -33.41
N SER A 8 -31.67 -41.44 -33.24
CA SER A 8 -32.59 -40.62 -34.05
C SER A 8 -31.99 -39.24 -34.31
N SER A 9 -31.71 -39.02 -35.59
CA SER A 9 -31.25 -37.79 -36.24
C SER A 9 -32.40 -36.88 -36.68
N ARG A 10 -32.16 -35.56 -36.79
CA ARG A 10 -32.65 -34.69 -37.88
C ARG A 10 -31.84 -33.39 -37.85
N LYS A 11 -30.87 -33.21 -38.76
CA LYS A 11 -30.94 -32.59 -40.10
C LYS A 11 -31.33 -31.10 -40.11
N VAL A 12 -30.31 -30.35 -40.56
CA VAL A 12 -30.20 -28.94 -40.94
C VAL A 12 -31.25 -28.51 -41.98
N GLN A 13 -31.72 -27.27 -41.87
CA GLN A 13 -32.19 -26.50 -43.02
C GLN A 13 -31.70 -25.05 -42.92
N ARG A 14 -30.82 -24.65 -43.85
CA ARG A 14 -30.55 -23.25 -44.20
C ARG A 14 -31.62 -22.78 -45.17
N VAL A 15 -32.18 -21.60 -44.96
CA VAL A 15 -32.78 -20.77 -46.01
C VAL A 15 -32.27 -19.33 -45.80
N SER A 16 -31.73 -18.76 -46.88
CA SER A 16 -31.32 -17.37 -47.04
C SER A 16 -32.48 -16.58 -47.65
N ALA A 17 -32.75 -15.35 -47.19
CA ALA A 17 -32.84 -14.14 -48.02
C ALA A 17 -33.43 -12.92 -47.25
N ASN A 18 -32.70 -11.81 -47.39
CA ASN A 18 -33.12 -10.41 -47.60
C ASN A 18 -33.94 -9.61 -46.56
N ASN A 19 -33.29 -8.53 -46.11
CA ASN A 19 -33.75 -7.14 -45.93
C ASN A 19 -35.27 -6.87 -45.86
N ASN A 20 -35.73 -6.41 -44.70
CA ASN A 20 -36.29 -5.06 -44.56
C ASN A 20 -36.53 -4.66 -43.09
N SER A 21 -36.19 -3.41 -42.82
CA SER A 21 -36.55 -2.52 -41.72
C SER A 21 -37.83 -2.83 -40.92
N ALA A 22 -37.70 -2.97 -39.59
CA ALA A 22 -38.59 -2.40 -38.57
C ALA A 22 -38.03 -2.70 -37.16
N GLY A 23 -37.83 -1.66 -36.35
CA GLY A 23 -37.32 -1.78 -34.97
C GLY A 23 -38.30 -2.52 -34.06
N CYS A 24 -37.85 -3.62 -33.44
CA CYS A 24 -38.62 -4.38 -32.48
C CYS A 24 -38.19 -3.98 -31.05
N ARG A 25 -39.04 -3.22 -30.35
CA ARG A 25 -38.87 -2.90 -28.92
C ARG A 25 -39.26 -4.11 -28.08
N ARG A 26 -38.35 -4.64 -27.25
CA ARG A 26 -38.68 -5.63 -26.21
C ARG A 26 -38.81 -4.91 -24.87
N TRP A 27 -39.97 -5.07 -24.22
CA TRP A 27 -40.22 -4.62 -22.86
C TRP A 27 -40.08 -5.81 -21.90
N LEU A 28 -39.30 -5.65 -20.83
CA LEU A 28 -39.31 -6.56 -19.69
C LEU A 28 -40.13 -5.89 -18.59
N THR A 29 -41.23 -6.53 -18.22
CA THR A 29 -42.08 -6.11 -17.10
C THR A 29 -41.90 -7.12 -15.98
N SER A 30 -41.54 -6.64 -14.79
CA SER A 30 -41.52 -7.46 -13.57
C SER A 30 -42.36 -6.78 -12.49
N VAL A 31 -43.13 -7.57 -11.75
CA VAL A 31 -44.01 -7.13 -10.66
C VAL A 31 -43.46 -7.71 -9.37
N ILE A 32 -43.04 -6.83 -8.45
CA ILE A 32 -42.67 -7.20 -7.08
C ILE A 32 -43.47 -6.27 -6.16
N GLY A 33 -44.27 -6.85 -5.26
CA GLY A 33 -44.98 -6.07 -4.22
C GLY A 33 -46.06 -5.11 -4.75
N GLY A 34 -46.70 -5.40 -5.88
CA GLY A 34 -47.81 -4.59 -6.39
C GLY A 34 -47.41 -3.28 -7.09
N VAL A 35 -46.11 -3.05 -7.31
CA VAL A 35 -45.60 -1.91 -8.07
C VAL A 35 -44.97 -2.40 -9.38
N VAL A 36 -45.35 -1.76 -10.50
CA VAL A 36 -44.83 -2.09 -11.84
C VAL A 36 -43.61 -1.23 -12.13
N PHE A 37 -42.46 -1.86 -12.35
CA PHE A 37 -41.25 -1.18 -12.81
C PHE A 37 -41.04 -1.41 -14.30
N THR A 38 -40.81 -0.32 -15.05
CA THR A 38 -40.47 -0.39 -16.48
C THR A 38 -39.11 0.25 -16.68
N LEU A 39 -38.09 -0.55 -17.03
CA LEU A 39 -36.74 -0.05 -17.32
C LEU A 39 -36.55 0.01 -18.85
N GLY A 40 -36.28 1.21 -19.38
CA GLY A 40 -35.90 1.40 -20.77
C GLY A 40 -34.38 1.47 -20.90
N VAL A 41 -33.78 0.55 -21.67
CA VAL A 41 -32.36 0.63 -22.05
C VAL A 41 -32.29 1.29 -23.43
N LEU A 42 -31.62 2.45 -23.51
CA LEU A 42 -31.34 3.16 -24.75
C LEU A 42 -29.90 2.85 -25.18
N THR A 43 -29.71 2.09 -26.25
CA THR A 43 -28.40 1.93 -26.90
C THR A 43 -28.32 2.90 -28.08
N LEU A 44 -27.35 3.82 -28.06
CA LEU A 44 -27.03 4.70 -29.19
C LEU A 44 -25.92 4.07 -30.05
N PRO A 45 -25.99 4.16 -31.39
CA PRO A 45 -24.97 3.63 -32.29
C PRO A 45 -23.78 4.59 -32.45
N SER A 46 -22.61 3.99 -32.70
CA SER A 46 -21.33 4.61 -33.05
C SER A 46 -21.31 5.12 -34.50
N ASP A 47 -20.74 6.30 -34.74
CA ASP A 47 -20.32 6.76 -36.08
C ASP A 47 -18.90 7.35 -36.02
N GLU A 48 -18.14 7.08 -37.08
CA GLU A 48 -16.75 7.49 -37.30
C GLU A 48 -16.60 8.92 -37.83
N GLY A 49 -15.52 9.60 -37.43
CA GLY A 49 -14.73 10.49 -38.29
C GLY A 49 -15.06 12.00 -38.31
N ASN A 50 -14.34 12.82 -37.53
CA ASN A 50 -13.34 13.80 -38.01
C ASN A 50 -12.93 14.81 -36.91
N VAL A 51 -11.62 15.11 -36.93
CA VAL A 51 -10.86 16.01 -36.05
C VAL A 51 -11.22 17.48 -36.29
N VAL A 52 -11.52 18.24 -35.21
CA VAL A 52 -11.12 19.66 -35.03
C VAL A 52 -11.06 20.00 -33.53
N ASP A 53 -9.96 20.64 -33.11
CA ASP A 53 -9.69 21.24 -31.81
C ASP A 53 -10.85 22.06 -31.22
N SER A 54 -11.21 21.81 -29.96
CA SER A 54 -11.56 22.85 -28.97
C SER A 54 -11.82 22.24 -27.59
N LEU A 55 -11.06 22.70 -26.59
CA LEU A 55 -11.30 22.45 -25.16
C LEU A 55 -12.66 23.03 -24.72
N PRO A 56 -13.40 22.34 -23.83
CA PRO A 56 -14.20 23.08 -22.86
C PRO A 56 -14.12 22.53 -21.42
N ASN A 57 -13.68 23.42 -20.54
CA ASN A 57 -14.28 23.81 -19.25
C ASN A 57 -15.05 22.78 -18.41
N ARG A 58 -14.56 22.63 -17.16
CA ARG A 58 -15.19 22.00 -15.98
C ARG A 58 -16.70 22.23 -15.90
N GLN A 59 -17.48 21.15 -15.94
CA GLN A 59 -18.86 21.14 -15.45
C GLN A 59 -18.89 20.82 -13.95
N ARG A 60 -19.53 21.71 -13.20
CA ARG A 60 -19.93 21.50 -11.80
C ARG A 60 -21.14 20.58 -11.79
N TYR A 61 -21.11 19.55 -10.94
CA TYR A 61 -22.29 18.77 -10.59
C TYR A 61 -22.93 19.39 -9.34
N ASP A 62 -24.11 19.98 -9.50
CA ASP A 62 -24.99 20.35 -8.39
C ASP A 62 -25.72 19.09 -7.91
N VAL A 63 -25.43 18.67 -6.68
CA VAL A 63 -26.18 17.61 -5.99
C VAL A 63 -27.22 18.28 -5.09
N GLN A 64 -28.50 18.07 -5.42
CA GLN A 64 -29.64 18.52 -4.63
C GLN A 64 -29.95 17.50 -3.53
N LEU A 65 -29.74 17.87 -2.27
CA LEU A 65 -30.15 17.08 -1.11
C LEU A 65 -31.60 17.45 -0.67
N PRO A 66 -32.45 16.49 -0.31
CA PRO A 66 -33.79 16.77 0.24
C PRO A 66 -33.73 17.35 1.66
N THR A 67 -34.66 18.26 1.94
CA THR A 67 -34.82 19.05 3.17
C THR A 67 -35.80 18.43 4.18
N GLU A 68 -35.63 18.87 5.45
CA GLU A 68 -36.52 18.77 6.65
C GLU A 68 -36.28 17.55 7.58
N ASN A 69 -36.06 17.63 8.91
CA ASN A 69 -36.11 18.68 9.97
C ASN A 69 -35.50 18.07 11.32
N PRO A 70 -35.32 18.76 12.48
CA PRO A 70 -34.07 19.44 12.93
C PRO A 70 -33.47 19.05 14.34
N LEU A 71 -32.13 19.24 14.49
CA LEU A 71 -31.25 19.72 15.62
C LEU A 71 -31.40 19.22 17.10
N PRO A 72 -30.43 19.46 18.05
CA PRO A 72 -29.14 20.22 18.04
C PRO A 72 -27.92 19.35 18.53
N SER A 73 -26.63 19.73 18.60
CA SER A 73 -25.92 21.00 18.80
C SER A 73 -24.42 20.91 18.38
N VAL A 74 -24.07 21.72 17.38
CA VAL A 74 -22.86 22.55 17.12
C VAL A 74 -21.55 22.35 17.92
N LEU A 75 -20.46 22.08 17.20
CA LEU A 75 -19.13 22.70 17.38
C LEU A 75 -18.57 23.03 15.96
N PRO A 76 -18.01 24.23 15.70
CA PRO A 76 -17.78 24.70 14.33
C PRO A 76 -16.39 24.31 13.80
N TYR A 77 -16.36 23.67 12.62
CA TYR A 77 -15.17 23.61 11.77
C TYR A 77 -15.00 24.94 11.04
N ILE A 78 -13.87 25.62 11.26
CA ILE A 78 -13.48 26.82 10.52
C ILE A 78 -13.10 26.39 9.10
N THR A 79 -13.91 26.79 8.13
CA THR A 79 -13.58 26.71 6.69
C THR A 79 -13.02 28.07 6.27
N LEU A 80 -11.73 28.15 5.94
CA LEU A 80 -11.14 29.36 5.36
C LEU A 80 -11.46 29.40 3.85
N ALA A 81 -12.45 30.19 3.48
CA ALA A 81 -12.68 30.58 2.09
C ALA A 81 -11.83 31.82 1.77
N LEU A 82 -10.91 31.70 0.82
CA LEU A 82 -10.17 32.82 0.25
C LEU A 82 -11.11 33.64 -0.65
N THR A 83 -11.61 34.77 -0.14
CA THR A 83 -12.22 35.80 -0.99
C THR A 83 -11.31 37.03 -1.07
N ASN A 84 -10.85 37.28 -2.29
CA ASN A 84 -10.07 38.46 -2.69
C ASN A 84 -10.95 39.72 -2.62
N ARG A 85 -10.68 40.65 -1.69
CA ARG A 85 -11.11 42.05 -1.79
C ARG A 85 -10.03 43.00 -1.27
N GLN A 86 -9.56 43.84 -2.18
CA GLN A 86 -8.78 45.04 -1.92
C GLN A 86 -9.61 46.07 -1.14
N SER A 87 -9.07 46.62 -0.05
CA SER A 87 -8.86 48.07 0.11
C SER A 87 -8.25 48.44 1.48
N SER A 88 -7.07 49.08 1.40
CA SER A 88 -6.56 50.19 2.21
C SER A 88 -6.67 50.17 3.75
N SER A 89 -5.56 49.89 4.42
CA SER A 89 -4.79 50.91 5.17
C SER A 89 -3.49 50.28 5.69
N HIS A 90 -2.36 50.92 5.37
CA HIS A 90 -1.05 50.56 5.92
C HIS A 90 -0.96 50.96 7.40
N PRO A 91 -0.30 50.12 8.22
CA PRO A 91 0.91 50.62 8.87
C PRO A 91 2.11 49.73 8.56
N THR A 92 3.23 50.41 8.44
CA THR A 92 4.56 49.95 8.06
C THR A 92 5.08 48.82 8.94
N GLY A 93 5.24 47.63 8.36
CA GLY A 93 6.05 46.54 8.87
C GLY A 93 6.76 45.87 7.70
N LYS A 94 8.09 45.78 7.77
CA LYS A 94 8.93 45.16 6.73
C LYS A 94 8.49 43.71 6.53
N PHE A 95 7.88 43.39 5.39
CA PHE A 95 7.80 42.02 4.88
C PHE A 95 9.09 41.75 4.08
N HIS A 96 10.09 41.21 4.78
CA HIS A 96 10.98 40.17 4.24
C HIS A 96 10.54 38.91 5.00
N GLU A 97 10.31 37.75 4.41
CA GLU A 97 11.12 37.05 3.42
C GLU A 97 10.23 35.94 2.83
N VAL A 98 10.41 35.60 1.55
CA VAL A 98 9.89 34.33 1.02
C VAL A 98 10.62 33.25 1.79
N VAL A 99 9.94 32.56 2.71
CA VAL A 99 10.54 31.44 3.45
C VAL A 99 10.99 30.42 2.42
N ASN A 100 12.29 30.36 2.21
CA ASN A 100 12.93 29.37 1.38
C ASN A 100 12.61 28.02 2.03
N HIS A 101 12.01 27.10 1.28
CA HIS A 101 11.71 25.78 1.82
C HIS A 101 12.96 25.10 2.37
N ASN A 102 14.18 25.54 1.98
CA ASN A 102 15.46 25.10 2.52
C ASN A 102 15.80 25.56 3.94
N ASP A 103 15.20 26.64 4.47
CA ASP A 103 15.56 27.18 5.80
C ASP A 103 14.87 26.41 6.93
N ILE A 104 13.67 25.86 6.69
CA ILE A 104 13.00 24.95 7.62
C ILE A 104 13.79 23.62 7.77
N LEU A 105 14.66 23.30 6.80
CA LEU A 105 15.24 21.95 6.62
C LEU A 105 16.48 21.68 7.47
N ASN A 106 17.32 22.69 7.71
CA ASN A 106 18.45 22.58 8.63
C ASN A 106 18.00 22.68 10.09
N GLU A 107 16.79 23.17 10.32
CA GLU A 107 16.25 23.36 11.65
C GLU A 107 15.44 22.16 12.14
N SER A 108 15.18 21.06 11.41
CA SER A 108 14.25 20.02 11.91
C SER A 108 14.61 19.40 13.28
N PRO A 109 15.88 19.02 13.56
CA PRO A 109 16.29 18.61 14.91
C PRO A 109 16.21 19.79 15.89
N ASP A 110 16.65 20.98 15.46
CA ASP A 110 16.63 22.21 16.26
C ASP A 110 15.20 22.71 16.54
N ILE A 111 14.21 22.40 15.70
CA ILE A 111 12.79 22.77 15.80
C ILE A 111 12.14 21.87 16.83
N LYS A 112 12.43 20.56 16.81
CA LYS A 112 12.00 19.65 17.87
C LYS A 112 12.61 20.02 19.21
N GLU A 113 13.91 20.26 19.23
CA GLU A 113 14.63 20.64 20.46
C GLU A 113 14.33 22.05 20.94
N SER A 114 13.87 22.98 20.09
CA SER A 114 13.50 24.34 20.50
C SER A 114 12.02 24.48 20.82
N SER A 115 11.15 23.61 20.27
CA SER A 115 9.71 23.73 20.43
C SER A 115 9.21 23.10 21.72
N ASN A 116 8.57 23.94 22.55
CA ASN A 116 7.87 23.51 23.75
C ASN A 116 6.71 22.52 23.47
N TYR A 117 6.28 22.40 22.21
CA TYR A 117 5.28 21.42 21.78
C TYR A 117 5.77 19.97 21.94
N PHE A 118 7.06 19.71 21.68
CA PHE A 118 7.65 18.38 21.74
C PHE A 118 8.28 18.06 23.09
N LYS A 119 8.61 19.06 23.91
CA LYS A 119 9.31 18.88 25.20
C LYS A 119 8.49 18.27 26.34
N ASN A 120 7.16 18.29 26.26
CA ASN A 120 6.29 18.04 27.42
C ASN A 120 5.09 17.15 27.11
N LYS A 121 5.25 16.15 26.24
CA LYS A 121 4.16 15.22 25.91
C LYS A 121 4.58 13.80 26.22
N ASP A 122 3.94 13.23 27.25
CA ASP A 122 3.99 11.80 27.49
C ASP A 122 3.45 11.10 26.24
N ASN A 123 4.29 10.29 25.60
CA ASN A 123 3.90 9.50 24.45
C ASN A 123 3.00 8.36 24.94
N ILE A 124 1.71 8.44 24.64
CA ILE A 124 0.69 7.49 25.12
C ILE A 124 0.94 6.05 24.66
N CYS A 125 1.69 5.86 23.57
CA CYS A 125 2.02 4.55 23.04
C CYS A 125 3.36 4.01 23.57
N ALA A 126 4.17 4.81 24.26
CA ALA A 126 5.49 4.40 24.70
C ALA A 126 5.40 3.25 25.72
N GLY A 127 6.11 2.14 25.44
CA GLY A 127 6.13 0.98 26.31
C GLY A 127 4.86 0.13 26.27
N SER A 128 3.99 0.33 25.28
CA SER A 128 2.79 -0.49 25.08
C SER A 128 3.08 -1.87 24.49
N ALA A 129 4.25 -2.05 23.86
CA ALA A 129 4.65 -3.32 23.29
C ALA A 129 4.99 -4.36 24.38
N PRO A 130 4.41 -5.58 24.30
CA PRO A 130 4.94 -6.74 25.00
C PRO A 130 6.39 -7.05 24.58
N ASP A 131 7.10 -7.83 25.40
CA ASP A 131 8.39 -8.37 25.03
C ASP A 131 8.20 -9.53 24.04
N PHE A 132 8.69 -9.35 22.81
CA PHE A 132 8.64 -10.36 21.74
C PHE A 132 10.06 -10.89 21.52
N ALA A 133 10.43 -11.90 22.30
CA ALA A 133 11.68 -12.61 22.06
C ALA A 133 11.60 -13.41 20.75
N THR A 134 12.71 -13.45 20.01
CA THR A 134 12.86 -14.33 18.85
C THR A 134 13.03 -15.78 19.29
N THR A 135 12.69 -16.73 18.42
CA THR A 135 12.85 -18.16 18.72
C THR A 135 13.44 -18.91 17.53
N ALA A 136 13.99 -20.10 17.75
CA ALA A 136 14.39 -20.98 16.66
C ALA A 136 13.15 -21.38 15.84
N CYS A 137 13.31 -21.53 14.53
CA CYS A 137 12.19 -21.80 13.63
C CYS A 137 11.55 -23.17 13.88
N ASP A 138 12.35 -24.17 14.27
CA ASP A 138 11.88 -25.50 14.68
C ASP A 138 11.09 -25.49 16.00
N ASP A 139 11.24 -24.43 16.81
CA ASP A 139 10.53 -24.25 18.09
C ASP A 139 9.21 -23.48 17.92
N LEU A 140 8.91 -22.99 16.72
CA LEU A 140 7.62 -22.37 16.41
C LEU A 140 6.49 -23.40 16.47
N SER A 141 5.28 -22.97 16.84
CA SER A 141 4.10 -23.79 16.60
C SER A 141 3.87 -23.96 15.09
N ILE A 142 3.17 -25.04 14.70
CA ILE A 142 2.95 -25.46 13.30
C ILE A 142 2.17 -24.41 12.46
N ASP A 143 1.73 -23.32 13.07
CA ASP A 143 0.86 -22.29 12.53
C ASP A 143 1.43 -20.87 12.73
N GLN A 144 2.75 -20.68 12.62
CA GLN A 144 3.42 -19.38 12.76
C GLN A 144 4.28 -19.04 11.53
N PRO A 145 3.66 -18.64 10.42
CA PRO A 145 4.35 -18.37 9.16
C PRO A 145 5.27 -17.16 9.29
N GLN A 146 6.32 -17.17 8.49
CA GLN A 146 7.31 -16.09 8.41
C GLN A 146 7.12 -15.25 7.16
N ALA A 147 7.62 -14.01 7.18
CA ALA A 147 7.50 -13.05 6.08
C ALA A 147 8.83 -12.71 5.40
N GLY A 148 8.74 -12.08 4.23
CA GLY A 148 9.80 -12.08 3.21
C GLY A 148 9.65 -13.30 2.29
N SER A 149 8.41 -13.60 1.87
CA SER A 149 8.08 -14.76 1.03
C SER A 149 8.18 -14.43 -0.48
N ASP A 150 8.09 -15.47 -1.30
CA ASP A 150 7.87 -15.30 -2.74
C ASP A 150 6.41 -14.88 -2.97
N VAL A 151 6.21 -13.72 -3.57
CA VAL A 151 4.89 -13.16 -3.88
C VAL A 151 4.55 -13.29 -5.36
N THR A 152 5.35 -14.02 -6.13
CA THR A 152 5.10 -14.34 -7.54
C THR A 152 3.68 -14.88 -7.72
N TRP A 153 3.04 -14.49 -8.81
CA TRP A 153 1.70 -14.99 -9.14
C TRP A 153 1.68 -16.53 -9.18
N GLY A 154 0.80 -17.12 -8.38
CA GLY A 154 0.60 -18.58 -8.31
C GLY A 154 1.58 -19.32 -7.41
N TYR A 155 2.53 -18.64 -6.75
CA TYR A 155 3.26 -19.20 -5.63
C TYR A 155 2.31 -19.61 -4.50
N ASN A 156 2.68 -20.62 -3.73
CA ASN A 156 2.03 -20.86 -2.46
C ASN A 156 3.04 -21.51 -1.52
N GLY A 157 3.06 -21.06 -0.27
CA GLY A 157 3.88 -21.67 0.75
C GLY A 157 3.44 -23.10 1.10
N LEU A 158 4.28 -23.81 1.83
CA LEU A 158 4.03 -25.19 2.26
C LEU A 158 3.49 -25.26 3.70
N MET A 159 3.63 -24.20 4.51
CA MET A 159 3.11 -24.17 5.87
C MET A 159 1.58 -24.12 5.87
N LYS A 160 0.96 -25.16 6.41
CA LYS A 160 -0.49 -25.25 6.54
C LYS A 160 -0.98 -24.38 7.69
N VAL A 161 -1.78 -23.37 7.36
CA VAL A 161 -2.41 -22.49 8.36
C VAL A 161 -3.94 -22.63 8.33
N ASN A 162 -4.60 -22.31 9.44
CA ASN A 162 -6.06 -22.46 9.62
C ASN A 162 -6.78 -21.12 9.83
N TYR A 163 -6.16 -20.03 9.41
CA TYR A 163 -6.66 -18.66 9.45
C TYR A 163 -6.33 -17.97 8.13
N ASP A 164 -7.06 -16.91 7.83
CA ASP A 164 -7.00 -16.20 6.56
C ASP A 164 -6.35 -14.82 6.74
N PRO A 165 -5.63 -14.30 5.73
CA PRO A 165 -5.15 -12.93 5.77
C PRO A 165 -6.32 -11.95 5.61
N HIS A 166 -6.19 -10.74 6.15
CA HIS A 166 -7.20 -9.70 6.00
C HIS A 166 -7.25 -9.19 4.54
N PRO A 167 -8.35 -9.42 3.78
CA PRO A 167 -8.33 -9.22 2.33
C PRO A 167 -8.57 -7.76 1.90
N ASN A 168 -9.22 -6.94 2.73
CA ASN A 168 -9.56 -5.57 2.31
C ASN A 168 -8.36 -4.64 2.50
N PRO A 169 -8.18 -3.65 1.61
CA PRO A 169 -7.18 -2.59 1.79
C PRO A 169 -7.29 -1.96 3.18
N PHE A 170 -6.17 -1.77 3.87
CA PHE A 170 -6.17 -1.27 5.26
C PHE A 170 -6.83 0.11 5.41
N ALA A 171 -6.79 0.96 4.38
CA ALA A 171 -7.51 2.24 4.36
C ALA A 171 -9.04 2.10 4.45
N GLN A 172 -9.59 0.91 4.20
CA GLN A 172 -11.02 0.58 4.33
C GLN A 172 -11.34 -0.15 5.64
N THR A 173 -10.38 -0.26 6.56
CA THR A 173 -10.54 -0.93 7.85
C THR A 173 -10.40 0.08 9.00
N SER A 174 -10.32 -0.41 10.24
CA SER A 174 -9.99 0.42 11.41
C SER A 174 -8.48 0.68 11.55
N MET A 175 -7.64 0.12 10.67
CA MET A 175 -6.20 0.27 10.77
C MET A 175 -5.72 1.60 10.19
N CYS A 176 -4.64 2.13 10.75
CA CYS A 176 -3.87 3.23 10.17
C CYS A 176 -2.38 2.86 10.11
N PRO A 177 -1.58 3.49 9.24
CA PRO A 177 -0.14 3.31 9.25
C PRO A 177 0.42 3.84 10.57
N ILE A 178 1.14 3.00 11.31
CA ILE A 178 1.74 3.32 12.62
C ILE A 178 3.26 3.45 12.57
N ASN A 179 3.86 3.16 11.42
CA ASN A 179 5.28 3.28 11.17
C ASN A 179 5.51 3.30 9.65
N VAL A 180 6.70 3.73 9.24
CA VAL A 180 7.25 3.47 7.92
C VAL A 180 8.74 3.22 8.08
N HIS A 181 9.24 2.24 7.35
CA HIS A 181 10.67 1.97 7.19
C HIS A 181 10.89 1.31 5.83
N TRP A 182 12.14 1.12 5.45
CA TRP A 182 12.45 0.47 4.19
C TRP A 182 13.71 -0.37 4.32
N HIS A 183 13.81 -1.36 3.44
CA HIS A 183 14.92 -2.30 3.35
C HIS A 183 15.76 -2.00 2.11
N LEU A 184 17.06 -2.31 2.20
CA LEU A 184 17.96 -2.31 1.05
C LEU A 184 17.67 -3.54 0.18
N GLY A 185 17.18 -3.32 -1.03
CA GLY A 185 16.57 -4.36 -1.86
C GLY A 185 15.19 -4.78 -1.35
N ALA A 186 14.55 -5.67 -2.09
CA ALA A 186 13.31 -6.31 -1.68
C ALA A 186 13.57 -7.53 -0.78
N GLU A 187 12.90 -7.58 0.35
CA GLU A 187 12.84 -8.77 1.20
C GLU A 187 11.95 -9.84 0.58
N HIS A 188 10.87 -9.42 -0.09
CA HIS A 188 10.03 -10.29 -0.89
C HIS A 188 10.66 -10.57 -2.26
N ARG A 189 10.28 -11.70 -2.86
CA ARG A 189 10.66 -12.06 -4.23
C ARG A 189 9.45 -12.01 -5.16
N SER A 190 9.61 -11.47 -6.36
CA SER A 190 8.60 -11.52 -7.42
C SER A 190 9.29 -11.74 -8.76
N ALA A 191 9.08 -12.92 -9.34
CA ALA A 191 9.75 -13.34 -10.57
C ALA A 191 9.48 -12.37 -11.72
N GLY A 192 10.55 -11.91 -12.36
CA GLY A 192 10.57 -10.94 -13.44
C GLY A 192 10.27 -9.50 -13.00
N GLN A 193 10.27 -9.20 -11.70
CA GLN A 193 10.00 -7.85 -11.17
C GLN A 193 11.07 -7.41 -10.17
N TYR A 194 11.28 -8.20 -9.13
CA TYR A 194 12.35 -8.04 -8.16
C TYR A 194 12.79 -9.44 -7.71
N ASP A 195 13.92 -9.89 -8.22
CA ASP A 195 14.40 -11.26 -8.05
C ASP A 195 15.94 -11.32 -8.19
N GLU A 196 16.47 -12.53 -8.35
CA GLU A 196 17.91 -12.80 -8.42
C GLU A 196 18.61 -12.17 -9.62
N ASP A 197 17.85 -11.89 -10.69
CA ASP A 197 18.36 -11.39 -11.97
C ASP A 197 18.28 -9.86 -12.06
N GLY A 198 17.69 -9.20 -11.05
CA GLY A 198 17.66 -7.75 -10.96
C GLY A 198 19.05 -7.13 -10.80
N THR A 199 19.15 -5.84 -11.11
CA THR A 199 20.44 -5.13 -11.07
C THR A 199 20.32 -3.79 -10.36
N GLY A 200 21.46 -3.30 -9.89
CA GLY A 200 21.58 -2.02 -9.22
C GLY A 200 22.99 -1.46 -9.38
N PRO A 201 23.23 -0.22 -8.90
CA PRO A 201 24.53 0.40 -8.97
C PRO A 201 25.52 -0.27 -8.01
N ASP A 202 26.81 -0.02 -8.23
CA ASP A 202 27.84 -0.37 -7.25
C ASP A 202 27.61 0.40 -5.94
N ARG A 203 27.57 -0.32 -4.82
CA ARG A 203 27.29 0.26 -3.49
C ARG A 203 28.52 0.93 -2.89
N PRO A 204 28.37 2.13 -2.28
CA PRO A 204 29.46 2.81 -1.58
C PRO A 204 29.98 2.01 -0.37
N LEU A 205 31.31 1.94 -0.23
CA LEU A 205 32.00 1.25 0.87
C LEU A 205 31.65 1.77 2.28
N GLN A 206 31.10 2.97 2.39
CA GLN A 206 30.79 3.65 3.65
C GLN A 206 29.43 3.27 4.26
N TRP A 207 28.69 2.37 3.62
CA TRP A 207 27.40 1.92 4.12
C TRP A 207 27.56 0.93 5.28
N PRO A 208 26.59 0.88 6.21
CA PRO A 208 26.54 -0.19 7.19
C PRO A 208 26.48 -1.56 6.46
N PRO A 209 26.94 -2.65 7.11
CA PRO A 209 26.94 -3.99 6.53
C PRO A 209 25.50 -4.56 6.50
N LEU A 210 24.66 -3.99 5.63
CA LEU A 210 23.29 -4.41 5.41
C LEU A 210 23.29 -5.56 4.41
N ARG A 211 22.51 -6.61 4.72
CA ARG A 211 22.24 -7.66 3.75
C ARG A 211 21.35 -7.07 2.64
N PRO A 212 21.77 -7.09 1.36
CA PRO A 212 20.87 -6.75 0.26
C PRO A 212 19.72 -7.75 0.14
N GLY A 213 18.57 -7.25 -0.28
CA GLY A 213 17.48 -8.04 -0.82
C GLY A 213 17.61 -8.22 -2.34
N PHE A 214 16.51 -8.59 -2.97
CA PHE A 214 16.40 -8.67 -4.42
C PHE A 214 16.37 -7.27 -5.05
N SER A 215 16.86 -7.17 -6.28
CA SER A 215 16.87 -5.90 -7.02
C SER A 215 15.81 -5.91 -8.11
N CYS A 216 15.38 -4.73 -8.53
CA CYS A 216 14.50 -4.61 -9.68
C CYS A 216 15.26 -4.72 -11.01
N HIS A 217 14.50 -4.86 -12.08
CA HIS A 217 15.00 -4.91 -13.46
C HIS A 217 15.10 -3.54 -14.15
N HIS A 218 14.89 -2.45 -13.42
CA HIS A 218 14.81 -1.10 -14.01
C HIS A 218 16.15 -0.40 -14.18
N TYR A 219 17.18 -0.76 -13.41
CA TYR A 219 18.44 -0.03 -13.40
C TYR A 219 19.14 -0.08 -14.77
N ASP A 220 19.43 1.08 -15.33
CA ASP A 220 20.20 1.24 -16.57
C ASP A 220 21.33 2.25 -16.36
N ALA A 221 22.57 1.78 -16.36
CA ALA A 221 23.76 2.60 -16.20
C ALA A 221 24.00 3.61 -17.34
N SER A 222 23.33 3.45 -18.48
CA SER A 222 23.41 4.38 -19.62
C SER A 222 22.44 5.55 -19.51
N ASP A 223 21.44 5.46 -18.63
CA ASP A 223 20.43 6.48 -18.43
C ASP A 223 20.76 7.31 -17.17
N THR A 224 20.81 8.63 -17.37
CA THR A 224 21.22 9.58 -16.34
C THR A 224 20.28 9.63 -15.15
N LYS A 225 19.01 9.22 -15.28
CA LYS A 225 18.08 9.22 -14.13
C LYS A 225 18.45 8.18 -13.07
N PHE A 226 19.15 7.11 -13.45
CA PHE A 226 19.63 6.07 -12.53
C PHE A 226 21.05 6.33 -12.01
N THR A 227 21.77 7.30 -12.56
CA THR A 227 23.19 7.49 -12.28
C THR A 227 23.54 8.88 -11.76
N THR A 228 22.69 9.89 -12.00
CA THR A 228 22.91 11.25 -11.50
C THR A 228 22.69 11.28 -9.99
N PRO A 229 23.71 11.58 -9.17
CA PRO A 229 23.56 11.58 -7.72
C PRO A 229 22.52 12.60 -7.24
N TYR A 230 21.69 12.20 -6.28
CA TYR A 230 20.81 13.10 -5.53
C TYR A 230 21.44 13.41 -4.18
N ALA A 231 21.43 14.68 -3.78
CA ALA A 231 21.97 15.12 -2.51
C ALA A 231 20.91 14.95 -1.40
N PHE A 232 20.78 13.74 -0.87
CA PHE A 232 19.90 13.45 0.26
C PHE A 232 20.25 14.33 1.46
N LYS A 233 19.27 15.07 1.97
CA LYS A 233 19.42 15.93 3.14
C LYS A 233 19.01 15.21 4.42
N TYR A 234 18.05 14.31 4.33
CA TYR A 234 17.37 13.67 5.46
C TYR A 234 17.62 12.18 5.52
N CYS A 235 17.42 11.50 4.40
CA CYS A 235 17.73 10.08 4.35
C CYS A 235 19.24 9.88 4.38
N LYS A 236 19.65 8.82 5.06
CA LYS A 236 21.05 8.41 5.19
C LYS A 236 21.26 7.07 4.51
N TYR A 237 22.43 6.89 3.90
CA TYR A 237 22.80 5.66 3.18
C TYR A 237 21.77 5.29 2.10
N MET A 238 21.42 6.26 1.26
CA MET A 238 20.59 6.08 0.08
C MET A 238 21.40 6.35 -1.18
N GLN A 239 21.00 5.75 -2.28
CA GLN A 239 21.66 5.85 -3.58
C GLN A 239 20.63 5.81 -4.71
N VAL A 240 20.80 6.73 -5.66
CA VAL A 240 20.05 6.74 -6.92
C VAL A 240 20.43 5.51 -7.74
N GLY A 241 19.44 4.86 -8.34
CA GLY A 241 19.54 3.61 -9.09
C GLY A 241 19.35 2.36 -8.24
N GLU A 242 19.41 2.48 -6.92
CA GLU A 242 19.28 1.33 -6.01
C GLU A 242 17.80 0.96 -5.75
N THR A 243 17.57 -0.31 -5.47
CA THR A 243 16.26 -0.85 -5.12
C THR A 243 16.01 -0.82 -3.62
N TYR A 244 14.82 -0.44 -3.20
CA TYR A 244 14.37 -0.50 -1.81
C TYR A 244 12.93 -1.00 -1.73
N GLU A 245 12.63 -1.77 -0.70
CA GLU A 245 11.26 -2.11 -0.36
C GLU A 245 10.80 -1.29 0.84
N VAL A 246 9.73 -0.53 0.68
CA VAL A 246 9.12 0.26 1.74
C VAL A 246 8.03 -0.56 2.42
N HIS A 247 8.08 -0.58 3.75
CA HIS A 247 7.10 -1.21 4.61
C HIS A 247 6.32 -0.17 5.40
N TRP A 248 5.00 -0.26 5.34
CA TRP A 248 4.10 0.49 6.20
C TRP A 248 3.35 -0.46 7.12
N PRO A 249 3.82 -0.67 8.36
CA PRO A 249 3.04 -1.37 9.36
C PRO A 249 1.77 -0.59 9.72
N HIS A 250 0.66 -1.31 9.77
CA HIS A 250 -0.68 -0.84 10.06
C HIS A 250 -1.22 -1.59 11.28
N SER A 251 -1.94 -0.87 12.15
CA SER A 251 -2.63 -1.48 13.28
C SER A 251 -3.94 -0.78 13.58
N SER A 252 -4.97 -1.54 13.93
CA SER A 252 -6.22 -1.03 14.50
C SER A 252 -6.06 -0.56 15.95
N GLY A 253 -4.99 -1.00 16.63
CA GLY A 253 -4.58 -0.54 17.94
C GLY A 253 -3.72 0.72 17.92
N GLY A 254 -3.42 1.28 16.75
CA GLY A 254 -2.63 2.52 16.62
C GLY A 254 -3.36 3.75 17.14
N ALA A 255 -2.60 4.78 17.53
CA ALA A 255 -3.15 6.09 17.89
C ALA A 255 -3.55 6.92 16.64
N CYS A 256 -4.42 6.33 15.82
CA CYS A 256 -4.80 6.82 14.49
C CYS A 256 -5.35 8.25 14.52
N GLY A 257 -4.88 9.09 13.59
CA GLY A 257 -5.29 10.49 13.47
C GLY A 257 -4.73 11.41 14.56
N THR A 258 -3.92 10.89 15.48
CA THR A 258 -3.24 11.69 16.51
C THR A 258 -1.78 11.95 16.13
N ILE A 259 -1.12 12.84 16.85
CA ILE A 259 0.32 13.10 16.71
C ILE A 259 1.20 11.94 17.19
N TYR A 260 0.61 10.94 17.85
CA TYR A 260 1.28 9.72 18.32
C TYR A 260 1.04 8.54 17.37
N GLN A 261 0.48 8.78 16.18
CA GLN A 261 0.19 7.71 15.23
C GLN A 261 1.46 6.93 14.84
N TYR A 262 2.55 7.64 14.52
CA TYR A 262 3.80 7.02 14.09
C TYR A 262 4.74 6.76 15.26
N GLN A 263 5.22 5.53 15.39
CA GLN A 263 5.97 5.07 16.54
C GLN A 263 7.27 4.35 16.18
N THR A 264 8.26 4.50 17.06
CA THR A 264 9.50 3.73 17.09
C THR A 264 9.78 3.30 18.54
N PRO A 265 10.05 2.00 18.82
CA PRO A 265 9.88 0.85 17.93
C PRO A 265 8.43 0.74 17.41
N PHE A 266 8.25 0.17 16.21
CA PHE A 266 6.92 0.09 15.58
C PHE A 266 5.92 -0.71 16.42
N THR A 267 6.37 -1.68 17.23
CA THR A 267 5.55 -2.48 18.13
C THR A 267 4.78 -1.62 19.14
N ASN A 268 5.32 -0.47 19.56
CA ASN A 268 4.59 0.49 20.38
C ASN A 268 3.36 1.06 19.64
N GLY A 269 3.47 1.25 18.32
CA GLY A 269 2.33 1.66 17.49
C GLY A 269 1.34 0.52 17.28
N VAL A 270 1.84 -0.71 17.12
CA VAL A 270 1.00 -1.90 16.95
C VAL A 270 0.06 -2.10 18.14
N PHE A 271 0.59 -1.97 19.36
CA PHE A 271 -0.13 -2.30 20.59
C PHE A 271 -0.61 -1.09 21.41
N CYS A 272 -0.55 0.13 20.85
CA CYS A 272 -0.82 1.37 21.59
C CYS A 272 -2.15 1.38 22.37
N HIS A 273 -3.22 0.82 21.79
CA HIS A 273 -4.54 0.73 22.41
C HIS A 273 -4.98 -0.71 22.74
N PHE A 274 -4.02 -1.63 22.87
CA PHE A 274 -4.26 -2.97 23.38
C PHE A 274 -3.60 -3.13 24.76
N SER A 275 -4.34 -3.63 25.74
CA SER A 275 -3.77 -4.07 27.01
C SER A 275 -2.99 -5.37 26.83
N GLU A 276 -2.04 -5.64 27.72
CA GLU A 276 -1.27 -6.90 27.69
C GLU A 276 -2.19 -8.14 27.79
N GLU A 277 -3.28 -8.05 28.56
CA GLU A 277 -4.30 -9.10 28.64
C GLU A 277 -5.06 -9.28 27.33
N GLN A 278 -5.36 -8.19 26.62
CA GLN A 278 -6.00 -8.27 25.31
C GLN A 278 -5.06 -8.97 24.31
N VAL A 279 -3.78 -8.58 24.28
CA VAL A 279 -2.79 -9.19 23.37
C VAL A 279 -2.63 -10.69 23.66
N LYS A 280 -2.58 -11.10 24.93
CA LYS A 280 -2.51 -12.53 25.32
C LYS A 280 -3.73 -13.35 24.90
N LEU A 281 -4.87 -12.69 24.64
CA LEU A 281 -6.11 -13.33 24.19
C LEU A 281 -6.29 -13.28 22.67
N PHE A 282 -5.35 -12.69 21.93
CA PHE A 282 -5.42 -12.69 20.48
C PHE A 282 -5.32 -14.12 19.96
N THR A 283 -6.37 -14.53 19.25
CA THR A 283 -6.26 -15.69 18.37
C THR A 283 -5.39 -15.32 17.16
N PRO A 284 -4.82 -16.31 16.44
CA PRO A 284 -4.11 -16.04 15.20
C PRO A 284 -4.93 -15.21 14.19
N GLN A 285 -6.23 -15.48 14.05
CA GLN A 285 -7.11 -14.69 13.18
C GLN A 285 -7.25 -13.24 13.69
N MET A 286 -7.42 -13.03 15.00
CA MET A 286 -7.48 -11.67 15.56
C MET A 286 -6.18 -10.91 15.30
N MET A 287 -5.04 -11.57 15.36
CA MET A 287 -3.74 -10.98 15.04
C MET A 287 -3.72 -10.53 13.57
N ALA A 288 -4.02 -11.43 12.64
CA ALA A 288 -4.08 -11.14 11.20
C ALA A 288 -5.10 -10.04 10.83
N ASP A 289 -6.22 -9.97 11.55
CA ASP A 289 -7.29 -8.99 11.33
C ASP A 289 -6.99 -7.60 11.88
N ASN A 290 -6.05 -7.47 12.83
CA ASN A 290 -5.78 -6.21 13.54
C ASN A 290 -4.43 -5.59 13.20
N VAL A 291 -3.51 -6.36 12.60
CA VAL A 291 -2.19 -5.85 12.21
C VAL A 291 -1.82 -6.37 10.84
N GLY A 292 -1.31 -5.47 10.03
CA GLY A 292 -0.78 -5.83 8.73
C GLY A 292 0.34 -4.91 8.27
N ILE A 293 1.02 -5.30 7.22
CA ILE A 293 2.11 -4.54 6.61
C ILE A 293 1.84 -4.44 5.12
N GLN A 294 1.91 -3.22 4.61
CA GLN A 294 1.98 -2.98 3.18
C GLN A 294 3.44 -2.97 2.75
N GLY A 295 3.78 -3.71 1.69
CA GLY A 295 5.10 -3.73 1.07
C GLY A 295 5.05 -3.27 -0.38
N GLN A 296 5.92 -2.33 -0.76
CA GLN A 296 6.04 -1.87 -2.15
C GLN A 296 7.51 -1.62 -2.50
N VAL A 297 7.90 -2.08 -3.70
CA VAL A 297 9.31 -2.09 -4.14
C VAL A 297 9.55 -1.00 -5.17
N PHE A 298 10.62 -0.23 -4.96
CA PHE A 298 11.00 0.87 -5.84
C PHE A 298 12.48 0.85 -6.22
N THR A 299 12.77 1.20 -7.47
CA THR A 299 14.08 1.72 -7.87
C THR A 299 14.05 3.24 -7.77
N ILE A 300 14.97 3.83 -6.99
CA ILE A 300 15.02 5.27 -6.80
C ILE A 300 15.71 5.94 -8.01
N VAL A 301 15.12 7.00 -8.56
CA VAL A 301 15.66 7.78 -9.69
C VAL A 301 15.83 9.25 -9.32
N ASN A 302 16.78 9.94 -9.95
CA ASN A 302 16.91 11.39 -9.84
C ASN A 302 16.15 12.07 -10.99
N ASP A 303 14.83 11.97 -10.90
CA ASP A 303 13.89 12.47 -11.91
C ASP A 303 12.57 12.85 -11.20
N GLU A 304 12.18 14.11 -11.32
CA GLU A 304 11.00 14.67 -10.63
C GLU A 304 9.68 14.31 -11.30
N ASP A 305 9.71 13.75 -12.53
CA ASP A 305 8.50 13.18 -13.14
C ASP A 305 7.97 11.98 -12.34
N TYR A 306 8.83 11.38 -11.50
CA TYR A 306 8.50 10.30 -10.57
C TYR A 306 8.30 10.79 -9.13
N PHE A 307 8.09 12.09 -8.92
CA PHE A 307 7.85 12.64 -7.59
C PHE A 307 6.48 12.22 -7.05
N TYR A 308 6.48 11.70 -5.82
CA TYR A 308 5.30 11.37 -5.05
C TYR A 308 5.36 12.04 -3.67
N PRO A 309 4.40 12.92 -3.33
CA PRO A 309 4.33 13.51 -2.01
C PRO A 309 3.80 12.50 -0.98
N ASP A 310 4.11 12.70 0.30
CA ASP A 310 3.46 11.99 1.41
C ASP A 310 3.64 10.45 1.41
N LEU A 311 4.81 9.95 0.96
CA LEU A 311 5.18 8.52 0.97
C LEU A 311 5.12 7.87 2.38
N MET A 312 5.01 8.65 3.46
CA MET A 312 4.84 8.15 4.82
C MET A 312 3.44 7.54 5.09
N ARG A 313 2.45 7.79 4.23
CA ARG A 313 1.02 7.53 4.49
C ARG A 313 0.51 6.14 4.12
N GLY A 314 1.35 5.29 3.55
CA GLY A 314 0.97 3.95 3.10
C GLY A 314 1.42 3.68 1.68
N MET A 315 1.11 2.48 1.20
CA MET A 315 1.32 2.05 -0.18
C MET A 315 0.73 3.04 -1.17
N ILE A 316 1.46 3.32 -2.25
CA ILE A 316 0.94 4.09 -3.37
C ILE A 316 -0.04 3.20 -4.13
N VAL A 317 -1.28 3.66 -4.21
CA VAL A 317 -2.34 3.02 -4.99
C VAL A 317 -2.83 4.02 -6.02
N ASP A 318 -2.69 3.68 -7.29
CA ASP A 318 -3.29 4.42 -8.39
C ASP A 318 -4.24 3.50 -9.19
N ASP A 319 -4.89 4.07 -10.20
CA ASP A 319 -5.90 3.35 -10.98
C ASP A 319 -5.30 2.50 -12.11
N GLU A 320 -3.97 2.45 -12.30
CA GLU A 320 -3.38 1.87 -13.52
C GLU A 320 -2.16 0.96 -13.28
N THR A 321 -1.26 1.33 -12.36
CA THR A 321 0.10 0.79 -12.26
C THR A 321 0.55 0.41 -10.84
N MET A 322 0.39 1.29 -9.85
CA MET A 322 0.91 1.07 -8.49
C MET A 322 -0.17 0.58 -7.56
N GLY A 323 0.14 -0.42 -6.72
CA GLY A 323 -0.80 -0.92 -5.73
C GLY A 323 -1.99 -1.68 -6.32
N VAL A 324 -1.94 -2.03 -7.61
CA VAL A 324 -3.01 -2.76 -8.31
C VAL A 324 -2.75 -4.27 -8.37
N ASP A 325 -1.49 -4.72 -8.39
CA ASP A 325 -1.12 -6.15 -8.49
C ASP A 325 -0.64 -6.70 -7.13
N ILE A 326 -1.57 -6.92 -6.20
CA ILE A 326 -1.23 -7.25 -4.81
C ILE A 326 -1.31 -8.75 -4.54
N THR A 327 -0.32 -9.28 -3.81
CA THR A 327 -0.40 -10.55 -3.09
C THR A 327 -0.70 -10.30 -1.63
N VAL A 328 -1.71 -10.97 -1.09
CA VAL A 328 -2.13 -10.87 0.30
C VAL A 328 -1.92 -12.22 0.99
N TYR A 329 -1.18 -12.25 2.09
CA TYR A 329 -0.88 -13.51 2.81
C TYR A 329 -0.61 -13.24 4.29
N THR A 330 -0.56 -14.28 5.13
CA THR A 330 -0.11 -14.13 6.52
C THR A 330 1.35 -14.51 6.68
N GLY A 331 2.10 -13.69 7.40
CA GLY A 331 3.51 -13.96 7.75
C GLY A 331 3.85 -13.35 9.10
N SER A 332 5.13 -13.19 9.38
CA SER A 332 5.64 -12.57 10.61
C SER A 332 6.06 -11.11 10.39
N SER A 333 6.57 -10.44 11.43
CA SER A 333 7.52 -9.34 11.20
C SER A 333 8.81 -9.86 10.56
N THR A 334 9.54 -8.97 9.87
CA THR A 334 10.71 -9.32 9.03
C THR A 334 11.91 -8.42 9.35
N GLY A 335 13.03 -8.64 8.65
CA GLY A 335 14.30 -7.93 8.80
C GLY A 335 15.52 -8.83 8.84
N GLN A 336 16.70 -8.26 8.56
CA GLN A 336 17.99 -8.98 8.51
C GLN A 336 18.38 -9.77 9.78
N THR A 337 17.71 -9.54 10.91
CA THR A 337 17.96 -10.28 12.16
C THR A 337 17.27 -11.62 12.19
N PHE A 338 16.35 -11.89 11.25
CA PHE A 338 15.65 -13.14 11.12
C PHE A 338 16.24 -14.01 10.02
N ASP A 339 16.12 -15.33 10.18
CA ASP A 339 16.61 -16.34 9.25
C ASP A 339 15.63 -17.53 9.17
N ASN A 340 15.99 -18.56 8.41
CA ASN A 340 15.21 -19.79 8.26
C ASN A 340 15.61 -20.89 9.27
N THR A 341 16.35 -20.57 10.33
CA THR A 341 16.90 -21.57 11.25
C THR A 341 16.80 -21.17 12.73
N ASN A 342 17.60 -20.20 13.17
CA ASN A 342 17.83 -19.86 14.57
C ASN A 342 17.02 -18.65 15.04
N ALA A 343 16.53 -17.83 14.11
CA ALA A 343 15.88 -16.57 14.42
C ALA A 343 14.62 -16.37 13.58
N CYS A 344 13.53 -16.99 14.01
CA CYS A 344 12.19 -16.68 13.54
C CYS A 344 11.51 -15.64 14.43
N SER A 345 10.65 -14.81 13.83
CA SER A 345 9.87 -13.81 14.54
C SER A 345 8.65 -14.44 15.19
N THR A 346 8.38 -14.03 16.42
CA THR A 346 7.20 -14.40 17.21
C THR A 346 6.05 -13.40 17.08
N VAL A 347 6.25 -12.31 16.32
CA VAL A 347 5.18 -11.38 15.94
C VAL A 347 4.54 -11.92 14.65
N THR A 348 3.67 -12.92 14.80
CA THR A 348 3.01 -13.67 13.73
C THR A 348 1.70 -14.29 14.25
N PRO A 349 0.66 -14.49 13.42
CA PRO A 349 0.53 -14.08 12.02
C PRO A 349 0.02 -12.65 11.86
N ILE A 350 0.70 -11.86 11.05
CA ILE A 350 0.25 -10.54 10.58
C ILE A 350 -0.08 -10.59 9.09
N THR A 351 -1.02 -9.76 8.65
CA THR A 351 -1.41 -9.71 7.23
C THR A 351 -0.44 -8.89 6.40
N TRP A 352 0.12 -9.44 5.34
CA TRP A 352 0.94 -8.74 4.38
C TRP A 352 0.16 -8.42 3.11
N HIS A 353 0.24 -7.17 2.64
CA HIS A 353 -0.23 -6.71 1.33
C HIS A 353 0.99 -6.28 0.53
N VAL A 354 1.44 -7.09 -0.42
CA VAL A 354 2.69 -6.83 -1.16
C VAL A 354 2.39 -6.56 -2.62
N ASP A 355 2.82 -5.41 -3.11
CA ASP A 355 2.79 -5.10 -4.54
C ASP A 355 3.80 -5.99 -5.29
N ARG A 356 3.31 -6.80 -6.22
CA ARG A 356 4.13 -7.73 -7.00
C ARG A 356 4.99 -7.03 -8.03
N LYS A 357 4.74 -5.76 -8.32
CA LYS A 357 5.47 -4.97 -9.33
C LYS A 357 6.53 -4.10 -8.67
N CYS A 358 7.64 -3.92 -9.38
CA CYS A 358 8.61 -2.89 -9.01
C CYS A 358 8.33 -1.60 -9.77
N HIS A 359 8.43 -0.47 -9.08
CA HIS A 359 8.13 0.85 -9.61
C HIS A 359 9.34 1.78 -9.60
N LEU A 360 9.26 2.89 -10.32
CA LEU A 360 10.22 3.99 -10.21
C LEU A 360 9.66 5.06 -9.28
N ILE A 361 10.54 5.69 -8.50
CA ILE A 361 10.17 6.81 -7.62
C ILE A 361 11.32 7.80 -7.49
N SER A 362 11.02 9.08 -7.34
CA SER A 362 12.07 10.09 -7.23
C SER A 362 12.83 9.97 -5.90
N ALA A 363 14.13 10.28 -5.94
CA ALA A 363 14.97 10.40 -4.75
C ALA A 363 14.47 11.47 -3.78
N SER A 364 13.89 12.55 -4.32
CA SER A 364 13.26 13.62 -3.54
C SER A 364 12.00 13.17 -2.78
N SER A 365 11.28 12.15 -3.26
CA SER A 365 10.13 11.56 -2.56
C SER A 365 10.58 10.82 -1.29
N PHE A 366 11.64 10.01 -1.40
CA PHE A 366 12.26 9.35 -0.24
C PHE A 366 12.81 10.38 0.74
N ASP A 367 13.53 11.39 0.26
CA ASP A 367 14.11 12.43 1.14
C ASP A 367 13.02 13.24 1.86
N ALA A 368 11.89 13.52 1.19
CA ALA A 368 10.70 14.11 1.79
C ALA A 368 10.07 13.19 2.86
N MET A 369 9.99 11.88 2.61
CA MET A 369 9.54 10.91 3.62
C MET A 369 10.43 10.96 4.87
N CYS A 370 11.76 10.94 4.70
CA CYS A 370 12.71 11.03 5.82
C CYS A 370 12.57 12.34 6.60
N ARG A 371 12.32 13.46 5.92
CA ARG A 371 11.98 14.73 6.58
C ARG A 371 10.71 14.60 7.43
N ASP A 372 9.65 14.05 6.86
CA ASP A 372 8.36 13.95 7.54
C ASP A 372 8.43 12.98 8.74
N MET A 373 9.23 11.92 8.63
CA MET A 373 9.59 11.03 9.75
C MET A 373 10.38 11.76 10.84
N ALA A 374 11.37 12.57 10.44
CA ALA A 374 12.17 13.37 11.36
C ALA A 374 11.35 14.43 12.11
N LEU A 375 10.11 14.72 11.68
CA LEU A 375 9.19 15.65 12.34
C LEU A 375 8.17 14.98 13.26
N GLN A 376 8.09 13.64 13.32
CA GLN A 376 7.12 12.95 14.19
C GLN A 376 7.41 13.13 15.68
N VAL A 377 6.38 13.05 16.54
CA VAL A 377 6.60 13.19 18.00
C VAL A 377 7.44 12.05 18.55
N SER A 378 7.22 10.83 18.06
CA SER A 378 8.09 9.69 18.33
C SER A 378 9.43 9.87 17.61
N ASP A 379 10.54 9.53 18.26
CA ASP A 379 11.86 9.61 17.64
C ASP A 379 12.04 8.49 16.62
N MET A 380 11.87 8.81 15.34
CA MET A 380 12.07 7.90 14.22
C MET A 380 13.48 7.97 13.63
N SER A 381 14.45 8.59 14.31
CA SER A 381 15.82 8.79 13.79
C SER A 381 16.52 7.49 13.39
N SER A 382 16.21 6.37 14.06
CA SER A 382 16.73 5.04 13.73
C SER A 382 16.17 4.45 12.41
N HIS A 383 15.09 5.03 11.88
CA HIS A 383 14.47 4.62 10.63
C HIS A 383 14.80 5.58 9.47
N LEU A 384 15.72 6.55 9.66
CA LEU A 384 16.19 7.44 8.58
C LEU A 384 17.27 6.80 7.70
N THR A 385 17.55 5.51 7.91
CA THR A 385 18.50 4.67 7.19
C THR A 385 17.80 3.40 6.72
N PRO A 386 18.15 2.83 5.56
CA PRO A 386 17.63 1.53 5.18
C PRO A 386 18.00 0.47 6.22
N GLN A 387 17.08 -0.47 6.43
CA GLN A 387 17.35 -1.72 7.12
C GLN A 387 17.92 -2.75 6.14
N GLY A 388 18.60 -3.78 6.63
CA GLY A 388 18.98 -4.89 5.76
C GLY A 388 17.82 -5.85 5.57
N SER A 389 17.85 -6.52 4.42
CA SER A 389 16.83 -7.49 4.04
C SER A 389 17.06 -8.85 4.69
N ARG A 390 16.00 -9.50 5.16
CA ARG A 390 15.93 -10.91 5.55
C ARG A 390 16.24 -11.79 4.34
N GLU A 391 16.86 -12.94 4.57
CA GLU A 391 16.85 -14.00 3.55
C GLU A 391 15.43 -14.38 3.15
N LEU A 392 15.26 -14.89 1.93
CA LEU A 392 13.94 -15.34 1.47
C LEU A 392 13.44 -16.44 2.41
N VAL A 393 12.18 -16.36 2.81
CA VAL A 393 11.52 -17.39 3.62
C VAL A 393 11.56 -18.71 2.89
N ALA A 394 12.05 -19.76 3.56
CA ALA A 394 11.97 -21.12 3.04
C ALA A 394 10.50 -21.55 2.91
N ASP A 395 10.16 -22.30 1.87
CA ASP A 395 8.76 -22.63 1.54
C ASP A 395 7.99 -23.29 2.71
N GLU A 396 8.68 -24.07 3.54
CA GLU A 396 8.14 -24.71 4.76
C GLU A 396 7.72 -23.75 5.87
N TYR A 397 8.21 -22.50 5.83
CA TYR A 397 7.85 -21.42 6.75
C TYR A 397 6.94 -20.36 6.11
N ALA A 398 6.67 -20.47 4.80
CA ALA A 398 5.72 -19.60 4.10
C ALA A 398 4.30 -20.17 4.21
N ALA A 399 3.32 -19.31 4.51
CA ALA A 399 1.93 -19.72 4.62
C ALA A 399 1.33 -20.19 3.29
N ASP A 400 0.43 -21.17 3.33
CA ASP A 400 -0.28 -21.69 2.16
C ASP A 400 -1.58 -20.93 1.82
N ASN A 401 -1.74 -19.70 2.33
CA ASN A 401 -2.96 -18.89 2.22
C ASN A 401 -2.78 -17.62 1.35
N HIS A 402 -1.89 -17.65 0.36
CA HIS A 402 -1.67 -16.53 -0.55
C HIS A 402 -2.93 -16.25 -1.40
N LEU A 403 -3.41 -15.00 -1.35
CA LEU A 403 -4.50 -14.45 -2.15
C LEU A 403 -3.93 -13.45 -3.16
N TYR A 404 -4.52 -13.38 -4.35
CA TYR A 404 -4.04 -12.51 -5.42
C TYR A 404 -5.11 -11.54 -5.91
N PHE A 405 -4.74 -10.27 -6.04
CA PHE A 405 -5.57 -9.19 -6.54
C PHE A 405 -4.88 -8.48 -7.72
N GLY A 406 -5.67 -8.01 -8.70
CA GLY A 406 -5.22 -7.05 -9.71
C GLY A 406 -5.89 -7.05 -11.08
N MET A 407 -5.63 -5.97 -11.84
CA MET A 407 -6.21 -5.72 -13.17
C MET A 407 -5.50 -6.53 -14.24
N GLY A 408 -6.20 -7.49 -14.84
CA GLY A 408 -5.65 -8.21 -16.00
C GLY A 408 -6.24 -9.57 -16.34
N ARG A 409 -7.23 -10.09 -15.59
CA ARG A 409 -8.08 -11.22 -16.00
C ARG A 409 -9.27 -11.36 -15.03
N GLY A 410 -10.40 -10.72 -15.36
CA GLY A 410 -11.72 -10.94 -14.74
C GLY A 410 -11.84 -10.53 -13.26
N SER A 411 -12.71 -9.55 -12.97
CA SER A 411 -12.99 -9.07 -11.61
C SER A 411 -13.77 -10.06 -10.72
N SER A 412 -13.56 -11.37 -10.90
CA SER A 412 -14.19 -12.45 -10.15
C SER A 412 -13.20 -13.50 -9.62
N ASP A 413 -11.90 -13.37 -9.92
CA ASP A 413 -10.92 -14.40 -9.59
C ASP A 413 -10.09 -14.02 -8.35
N VAL A 414 -10.74 -13.98 -7.18
CA VAL A 414 -10.05 -14.38 -5.94
C VAL A 414 -9.79 -15.88 -6.09
N LYS A 415 -8.70 -16.24 -6.76
CA LYS A 415 -8.29 -17.64 -6.87
C LYS A 415 -7.50 -17.99 -5.61
N ALA A 416 -8.19 -18.55 -4.62
CA ALA A 416 -7.52 -19.48 -3.73
C ALA A 416 -6.93 -20.60 -4.61
N PRO A 417 -5.63 -20.94 -4.50
CA PRO A 417 -5.08 -22.07 -5.22
C PRO A 417 -5.86 -23.35 -4.84
N PRO A 418 -6.00 -24.31 -5.77
CA PRO A 418 -6.70 -25.55 -5.47
C PRO A 418 -6.01 -26.24 -4.29
N LYS A 419 -6.76 -26.44 -3.19
CA LYS A 419 -6.31 -27.28 -2.08
C LYS A 419 -6.03 -28.68 -2.65
N SER A 420 -4.77 -29.13 -2.55
CA SER A 420 -4.36 -30.47 -2.95
C SER A 420 -4.81 -31.52 -1.95
#